data_AF-A0A9X0CM98-F1
#
_entry.id   AF-A0A9X0CM98-F1
#
_cell.length_a   1.000
_cell.length_b   1.000
_cell.length_c   1.000
_cell.angle_alpha   90.00
_cell.angle_beta   90.00
_cell.angle_gamma   90.00
#
_symmetry.space_group_name_H-M   'P 1'
#
loop_
_entity.id
_entity.type
_entity.pdbx_description
1 polymer ?
#
loop_
_entity_poly.entity_id
_entity_poly.type
_entity_poly.pdbx_seq_one_letter_code
_entity_poly.pdbx_strand_id
1 'polypeptide(L)'
;MEQDQVNELANGNDYRKLAENDNEQVITVVAFFSFGFILYFVYYFLVAATEDILRSSDIPTSAVISCIVGPYVLITLVSPYFAQNIPYLPRVIVVFILYEVGSFSLVHVTHVWAKLISVCLVSFAFGVGEMSCIAMTSFYNQVVVGVFSAGTGVGFITAPFYYKGTLTAK
;
A
#
# COMPACT_ATOMS: atom_id res chain seq x y z
N MET A 1 24.96 -25.52 44.74
CA MET A 1 24.34 -26.39 43.71
C MET A 1 22.96 -25.89 43.31
N GLU A 2 22.07 -25.54 44.24
CA GLU A 2 20.74 -24.99 43.91
C GLU A 2 20.78 -23.59 43.25
N GLN A 3 21.73 -22.74 43.65
CA GLN A 3 21.84 -21.36 43.17
C GLN A 3 22.41 -21.24 41.74
N ASP A 4 23.25 -22.20 41.31
CA ASP A 4 23.76 -22.31 39.93
C ASP A 4 22.66 -22.74 38.97
N GLN A 5 21.85 -23.72 39.36
CA GLN A 5 20.69 -24.20 38.59
C GLN A 5 19.64 -23.11 38.35
N VAL A 6 19.37 -22.27 39.36
CA VAL A 6 18.45 -21.12 39.22
C VAL A 6 19.03 -20.06 38.28
N ASN A 7 20.35 -19.86 38.29
CA ASN A 7 21.02 -18.89 37.41
C ASN A 7 21.06 -19.38 35.95
N GLU A 8 21.27 -20.68 35.71
CA GLU A 8 21.18 -21.28 34.36
C GLU A 8 19.75 -21.31 33.81
N LEU A 9 18.75 -21.60 34.64
CA LEU A 9 17.34 -21.51 34.24
C LEU A 9 16.89 -20.06 33.99
N ALA A 10 17.35 -19.10 34.79
CA ALA A 10 17.09 -17.68 34.58
C ALA A 10 17.73 -17.20 33.27
N ASN A 11 18.99 -17.56 33.03
CA ASN A 11 19.73 -17.20 31.81
C ASN A 11 19.11 -17.84 30.56
N GLY A 12 18.73 -19.12 30.63
CA GLY A 12 18.05 -19.84 29.55
C GLY A 12 16.70 -19.23 29.18
N ASN A 13 15.93 -18.75 30.17
CA ASN A 13 14.65 -18.07 29.94
C ASN A 13 14.82 -16.66 29.35
N ASP A 14 15.90 -15.94 29.73
CA ASP A 14 16.24 -14.64 29.16
C ASP A 14 16.66 -14.76 27.68
N TYR A 15 17.51 -15.73 27.34
CA TYR A 15 17.86 -16.01 25.94
C TYR A 15 16.66 -16.41 25.11
N ARG A 16 15.73 -17.20 25.68
CA ARG A 16 14.51 -17.58 24.97
C ARG A 16 13.59 -16.39 24.72
N LYS A 17 13.46 -15.47 25.68
CA LYS A 17 12.68 -14.23 25.51
C LYS A 17 13.33 -13.25 24.53
N LEU A 18 14.65 -13.18 24.48
CA LEU A 18 15.39 -12.35 23.51
C LEU A 18 15.21 -12.90 22.09
N ALA A 19 15.29 -14.22 21.91
CA ALA A 19 15.07 -14.87 20.61
C ALA A 19 13.60 -14.88 20.16
N GLU A 20 12.65 -14.87 21.11
CA GLU A 20 11.22 -14.73 20.84
C GLU A 20 10.88 -13.30 20.40
N ASN A 21 11.39 -12.29 21.10
CA ASN A 21 11.19 -10.88 20.73
C ASN A 21 11.83 -10.55 19.37
N ASP A 22 13.04 -11.06 19.09
CA ASP A 22 13.71 -10.88 17.79
C ASP A 22 12.89 -11.46 16.63
N ASN A 23 12.29 -12.63 16.81
CA ASN A 23 11.47 -13.24 15.76
C ASN A 23 10.14 -12.50 15.53
N GLU A 24 9.50 -11.99 16.58
CA GLU A 24 8.26 -11.19 16.48
C GLU A 24 8.52 -9.86 15.78
N GLN A 25 9.68 -9.25 16.05
CA GLN A 25 10.14 -8.05 15.37
C GLN A 25 10.40 -8.30 13.89
N VAL A 26 11.07 -9.40 13.53
CA VAL A 26 11.31 -9.79 12.13
C VAL A 26 10.00 -10.07 11.39
N ILE A 27 9.05 -10.78 12.01
CA ILE A 27 7.73 -11.04 11.41
C ILE A 27 7.00 -9.73 11.16
N THR A 28 7.01 -8.81 12.12
CA THR A 28 6.41 -7.48 11.97
C THR A 28 7.06 -6.70 10.82
N VAL A 29 8.39 -6.66 10.78
CA VAL A 29 9.17 -6.00 9.71
C VAL A 29 8.81 -6.56 8.33
N VAL A 30 8.80 -7.88 8.17
CA VAL A 30 8.47 -8.53 6.90
C VAL A 30 7.01 -8.31 6.51
N ALA A 31 6.09 -8.35 7.47
CA ALA A 31 4.67 -8.08 7.22
C ALA A 31 4.44 -6.66 6.72
N PHE A 32 5.02 -5.64 7.38
CA PHE A 32 4.89 -4.24 6.97
C PHE A 32 5.62 -3.94 5.66
N PHE A 33 6.77 -4.57 5.42
CA PHE A 33 7.46 -4.49 4.13
C PHE A 33 6.58 -5.02 2.99
N SER A 34 6.07 -6.24 3.17
CA SER A 34 5.23 -6.91 2.17
C SER A 34 3.93 -6.14 1.94
N PHE A 35 3.34 -5.61 3.01
CA PHE A 35 2.13 -4.82 2.95
C PHE A 35 2.32 -3.51 2.16
N GLY A 36 3.39 -2.76 2.44
CA GLY A 36 3.76 -1.57 1.66
C GLY A 36 4.10 -1.88 0.21
N PHE A 37 4.82 -2.98 -0.02
CA PHE A 37 5.17 -3.45 -1.36
C PHE A 37 3.93 -3.80 -2.19
N ILE A 38 3.02 -4.62 -1.66
CA ILE A 38 1.82 -5.08 -2.39
C ILE A 38 0.91 -3.88 -2.70
N LEU A 39 0.69 -2.99 -1.73
CA LEU A 39 -0.19 -1.83 -1.91
C LEU A 39 0.30 -0.93 -3.05
N TYR A 40 1.59 -0.59 -3.05
CA TYR A 40 2.18 0.22 -4.11
C TYR A 40 2.27 -0.55 -5.44
N PHE A 41 2.68 -1.82 -5.40
CA PHE A 41 2.83 -2.63 -6.61
C PHE A 41 1.53 -2.73 -7.41
N VAL A 42 0.42 -3.08 -6.75
CA VAL A 42 -0.88 -3.25 -7.42
C VAL A 42 -1.37 -1.92 -7.99
N TYR A 43 -1.24 -0.82 -7.25
CA TYR A 43 -1.65 0.50 -7.71
C TYR A 43 -0.86 0.97 -8.94
N TYR A 44 0.47 0.91 -8.88
CA TYR A 44 1.30 1.34 -10.02
C TYR A 44 1.18 0.41 -11.23
N PHE A 45 0.89 -0.88 -11.00
CA PHE A 45 0.54 -1.80 -12.08
C PHE A 45 -0.77 -1.39 -12.76
N LEU A 46 -1.80 -1.06 -11.99
CA LEU A 46 -3.06 -0.54 -12.53
C LEU A 46 -2.86 0.77 -13.29
N VAL A 47 -2.05 1.69 -12.78
CA VAL A 47 -1.73 2.95 -13.47
C VAL A 47 -1.04 2.67 -14.80
N ALA A 48 -0.03 1.80 -14.83
CA ALA A 48 0.64 1.43 -16.08
C ALA A 48 -0.31 0.79 -17.10
N ALA A 49 -1.18 -0.13 -16.65
CA ALA A 49 -2.20 -0.75 -17.49
C ALA A 49 -3.22 0.27 -18.01
N THR A 50 -3.62 1.21 -17.16
CA THR A 50 -4.55 2.29 -17.48
C THR A 50 -3.98 3.21 -18.56
N GLU A 51 -2.72 3.64 -18.41
CA GLU A 51 -2.04 4.47 -19.40
C GLU A 51 -1.95 3.77 -20.75
N ASP A 52 -1.67 2.46 -20.76
CA ASP A 52 -1.60 1.65 -21.97
C ASP A 52 -2.99 1.51 -22.66
N ILE A 53 -4.03 1.20 -21.88
CA ILE A 53 -5.42 1.11 -22.35
C ILE A 53 -5.91 2.45 -22.94
N LEU A 54 -5.57 3.57 -22.29
CA LEU A 54 -6.02 4.91 -22.71
C LEU A 54 -5.19 5.45 -23.87
N ARG A 55 -3.93 5.02 -24.02
CA ARG A 55 -3.08 5.34 -25.18
C ARG A 55 -3.65 4.80 -26.48
N SER A 56 -4.41 3.69 -26.44
CA SER A 56 -5.16 3.19 -27.58
C SER A 56 -6.40 4.04 -27.95
N SER A 57 -6.81 5.00 -27.10
CA SER A 57 -8.05 5.77 -27.24
C SER A 57 -7.83 7.26 -27.52
N ASP A 58 -6.65 7.67 -28.02
CA ASP A 58 -6.28 9.06 -28.37
C ASP A 58 -6.29 10.08 -27.21
N ILE A 59 -6.14 9.61 -25.96
CA ILE A 59 -6.16 10.49 -24.78
C ILE A 59 -4.74 10.94 -24.44
N PRO A 60 -4.51 12.25 -24.18
CA PRO A 60 -3.21 12.71 -23.73
C PRO A 60 -2.87 12.17 -22.34
N THR A 61 -1.67 11.62 -22.19
CA THR A 61 -1.13 11.08 -20.92
C THR A 61 -1.23 12.08 -19.77
N SER A 62 -1.12 13.38 -20.07
CA SER A 62 -1.27 14.45 -19.07
C SER A 62 -2.66 14.50 -18.41
N ALA A 63 -3.73 14.17 -19.14
CA ALA A 63 -5.08 14.14 -18.57
C ALA A 63 -5.24 12.97 -17.58
N VAL A 64 -4.63 11.82 -17.89
CA VAL A 64 -4.65 10.63 -17.03
C VAL A 64 -3.93 10.91 -15.71
N ILE A 65 -2.71 11.45 -15.79
CA ILE A 65 -1.91 11.82 -14.62
C ILE A 65 -2.65 12.87 -13.77
N SER A 66 -3.32 13.83 -14.40
CA SER A 66 -4.12 14.83 -13.67
C SER A 66 -5.28 14.20 -12.89
N CYS A 67 -6.01 13.25 -13.48
CA CYS A 67 -7.08 12.51 -12.77
C CYS A 67 -6.51 11.61 -11.65
N ILE A 68 -5.26 11.20 -11.73
CA ILE A 68 -4.60 10.41 -10.68
C ILE A 68 -4.16 11.33 -9.54
N VAL A 69 -3.42 12.39 -9.84
CA VAL A 69 -2.82 13.28 -8.83
C VAL A 69 -3.89 14.15 -8.15
N GLY A 70 -4.90 14.61 -8.89
CA GLY A 70 -5.98 15.46 -8.37
C GLY A 70 -6.67 14.91 -7.11
N PRO A 71 -7.34 13.74 -7.18
CA PRO A 71 -8.01 13.15 -6.02
C PRO A 71 -7.04 12.78 -4.90
N TYR A 72 -5.82 12.35 -5.23
CA TYR A 72 -4.79 12.03 -4.24
C TYR A 72 -4.38 13.27 -3.41
N VAL A 73 -4.18 14.41 -4.07
CA VAL A 73 -3.90 15.69 -3.42
C VAL A 73 -5.09 16.14 -2.57
N LEU A 74 -6.32 15.98 -3.05
CA LEU A 74 -7.52 16.30 -2.25
C LEU A 74 -7.59 15.48 -0.96
N ILE A 75 -7.29 14.18 -1.01
CA ILE A 75 -7.26 13.33 0.18
C ILE A 75 -6.16 13.76 1.14
N THR A 76 -4.98 14.07 0.60
CA THR A 76 -3.86 14.54 1.41
C THR A 76 -4.18 15.85 2.13
N LEU A 77 -4.92 16.76 1.47
CA LEU A 77 -5.42 18.00 2.07
C LEU A 77 -6.49 17.74 3.15
N VAL A 78 -7.28 16.68 2.97
CA VAL A 78 -8.34 16.24 3.90
C VAL A 78 -7.78 15.39 5.05
N SER A 79 -6.53 14.92 4.95
CA SER A 79 -5.81 14.17 5.99
C SER A 79 -5.88 14.80 7.40
N PRO A 80 -5.57 16.10 7.61
CA PRO A 80 -5.67 16.72 8.94
C PRO A 80 -7.10 16.75 9.49
N TYR A 81 -8.12 16.82 8.62
CA TYR A 81 -9.53 16.78 9.04
C TYR A 81 -9.98 15.39 9.51
N PHE A 82 -9.39 14.34 8.94
CA PHE A 82 -9.72 12.96 9.28
C PHE A 82 -9.11 12.47 10.59
N ALA A 83 -8.04 13.11 11.07
CA ALA A 83 -7.38 12.76 12.32
C ALA A 83 -8.28 12.93 13.56
N GLN A 84 -9.33 13.75 13.49
CA GLN A 84 -10.15 14.08 14.65
C GLN A 84 -11.43 13.25 14.82
N ASN A 85 -11.94 12.53 13.80
CA ASN A 85 -13.35 12.10 13.85
C ASN A 85 -13.72 10.69 13.32
N ILE A 86 -12.82 9.86 12.78
CA ILE A 86 -13.27 8.66 12.05
C ILE A 86 -12.67 7.32 12.52
N PRO A 87 -13.50 6.31 12.84
CA PRO A 87 -13.06 4.96 13.19
C PRO A 87 -12.40 4.25 11.98
N TYR A 88 -11.22 3.67 12.24
CA TYR A 88 -10.28 3.13 11.23
C TYR A 88 -10.83 1.99 10.37
N LEU A 89 -11.47 0.99 10.98
CA LEU A 89 -11.83 -0.26 10.31
C LEU A 89 -12.95 -0.15 9.26
N PRO A 90 -14.11 0.47 9.54
CA PRO A 90 -15.19 0.53 8.54
C PRO A 90 -14.80 1.38 7.32
N ARG A 91 -13.96 2.40 7.49
CA ARG A 91 -13.48 3.24 6.38
C ARG A 91 -12.61 2.44 5.42
N VAL A 92 -11.69 1.63 5.92
CA VAL A 92 -10.80 0.79 5.10
C VAL A 92 -11.60 -0.23 4.30
N ILE A 93 -12.62 -0.85 4.90
CA ILE A 93 -13.47 -1.83 4.21
C ILE A 93 -14.22 -1.17 3.04
N VAL A 94 -14.84 -0.01 3.28
CA VAL A 94 -15.55 0.73 2.23
C VAL A 94 -14.60 1.13 1.10
N VAL A 95 -13.39 1.58 1.45
CA VAL A 95 -12.36 1.97 0.49
C VAL A 95 -11.85 0.78 -0.31
N PHE A 96 -11.69 -0.38 0.32
CA PHE A 96 -11.30 -1.61 -0.37
C PHE A 96 -12.34 -2.04 -1.40
N ILE A 97 -13.63 -2.01 -1.02
CA ILE A 97 -14.73 -2.30 -1.95
C ILE A 97 -14.75 -1.28 -3.09
N LEU A 98 -14.59 0.02 -2.81
CA LEU A 98 -14.51 1.06 -3.83
C LEU A 98 -13.32 0.85 -4.78
N TYR A 99 -12.17 0.44 -4.26
CA TYR A 99 -10.99 0.13 -5.06
C TYR A 99 -11.25 -1.03 -6.02
N GLU A 100 -11.85 -2.10 -5.53
CA GLU A 100 -12.13 -3.31 -6.32
C GLU A 100 -13.19 -3.04 -7.38
N VAL A 101 -14.26 -2.31 -7.03
CA VAL A 101 -15.29 -1.84 -7.95
C VAL A 101 -14.71 -0.90 -9.02
N GLY A 102 -13.86 0.05 -8.62
CA GLY A 102 -13.21 0.98 -9.54
C GLY A 102 -12.28 0.27 -10.52
N SER A 103 -11.53 -0.73 -10.04
CA SER A 103 -10.63 -1.55 -10.85
C SER A 103 -11.39 -2.41 -11.85
N PHE A 104 -12.50 -3.04 -11.45
CA PHE A 104 -13.36 -3.78 -12.36
C PHE A 104 -14.04 -2.89 -13.40
N SER A 105 -14.54 -1.73 -12.95
CA SER A 105 -15.18 -0.74 -13.82
C SER A 105 -14.21 -0.22 -14.89
N LEU A 106 -12.92 -0.06 -14.55
CA LEU A 106 -11.88 0.34 -15.49
C LEU A 106 -11.71 -0.64 -16.66
N VAL A 107 -11.85 -1.94 -16.41
CA VAL A 107 -11.72 -3.00 -17.43
C VAL A 107 -13.00 -3.13 -18.27
N HIS A 108 -14.17 -3.01 -17.64
CA HIS A 108 -15.46 -3.29 -18.30
C HIS A 108 -15.98 -2.11 -19.15
N VAL A 109 -15.58 -0.89 -18.83
CA VAL A 109 -16.09 0.32 -19.48
C VAL A 109 -15.36 0.60 -20.80
N THR A 110 -16.14 0.81 -21.87
CA THR A 110 -15.63 1.22 -23.19
C THR A 110 -15.54 2.74 -23.35
N HIS A 111 -16.39 3.50 -22.65
CA HIS A 111 -16.42 4.96 -22.74
C HIS A 111 -15.25 5.63 -22.01
N VAL A 112 -14.54 6.51 -22.72
CA VAL A 112 -13.37 7.27 -22.24
C VAL A 112 -13.63 8.00 -20.92
N TRP A 113 -14.75 8.73 -20.84
CA TRP A 113 -15.11 9.50 -19.65
C TRP A 113 -15.32 8.62 -18.41
N ALA A 114 -15.94 7.45 -18.60
CA ALA A 114 -16.19 6.52 -17.51
C ALA A 114 -14.91 5.75 -17.10
N LYS A 115 -13.93 5.58 -18.00
CA LYS A 115 -12.57 5.13 -17.60
C LYS A 115 -11.89 6.16 -16.71
N LEU A 116 -11.90 7.44 -17.08
CA LEU A 116 -11.29 8.51 -16.27
C LEU A 116 -11.93 8.61 -14.87
N ILE A 117 -13.26 8.50 -14.78
CA ILE A 117 -13.96 8.46 -13.48
C ILE A 117 -13.51 7.25 -12.66
N SER A 118 -13.36 6.08 -13.29
CA SER A 118 -12.88 4.86 -12.60
C SER A 118 -11.47 5.06 -12.06
N VAL A 119 -10.57 5.67 -12.84
CA VAL A 119 -9.19 6.00 -12.41
C VAL A 119 -9.19 6.97 -11.23
N CYS A 120 -9.97 8.04 -11.32
CA CYS A 120 -10.10 9.02 -10.26
C CYS A 120 -10.65 8.37 -8.96
N LEU A 121 -11.58 7.42 -9.06
CA LEU A 121 -12.14 6.66 -7.93
C LEU A 121 -11.14 5.67 -7.33
N VAL A 122 -10.40 4.92 -8.16
CA VAL A 122 -9.31 4.02 -7.74
C VAL A 122 -8.22 4.81 -7.02
N SER A 123 -7.82 5.97 -7.55
CA SER A 123 -6.82 6.84 -6.91
C SER A 123 -7.32 7.40 -5.59
N PHE A 124 -8.60 7.77 -5.51
CA PHE A 124 -9.20 8.19 -4.24
C PHE A 124 -9.15 7.06 -3.19
N ALA A 125 -9.54 5.85 -3.59
CA ALA A 125 -9.49 4.71 -2.71
C ALA A 125 -8.05 4.40 -2.26
N PHE A 126 -7.09 4.44 -3.17
CA PHE A 126 -5.67 4.25 -2.85
C PHE A 126 -5.15 5.27 -1.85
N GLY A 127 -5.40 6.57 -2.06
CA GLY A 127 -4.93 7.61 -1.15
C GLY A 127 -5.51 7.47 0.26
N VAL A 128 -6.77 7.05 0.40
CA VAL A 128 -7.36 6.76 1.71
C VAL A 128 -6.77 5.50 2.35
N GLY A 129 -6.53 4.47 1.53
CA GLY A 129 -5.90 3.22 1.97
C GLY A 129 -4.48 3.46 2.48
N GLU A 130 -3.67 4.20 1.75
CA GLU A 130 -2.32 4.59 2.15
C GLU A 130 -2.29 5.34 3.48
N MET A 131 -3.17 6.35 3.65
CA MET A 131 -3.25 7.09 4.91
C MET A 131 -3.57 6.18 6.10
N SER A 132 -4.39 5.15 5.86
CA SER A 132 -4.71 4.14 6.87
C SER A 132 -3.52 3.23 7.17
N CYS A 133 -2.68 2.93 6.17
CA CYS A 133 -1.43 2.19 6.34
C CYS A 133 -0.40 3.00 7.12
N ILE A 134 -0.23 4.28 6.79
CA ILE A 134 0.66 5.19 7.51
C ILE A 134 0.22 5.31 8.97
N ALA A 135 -1.08 5.48 9.21
CA ALA A 135 -1.60 5.50 10.56
C ALA A 135 -1.34 4.19 11.33
N MET A 136 -1.50 3.02 10.67
CA MET A 136 -1.15 1.73 11.27
C MET A 136 0.34 1.67 11.62
N THR A 137 1.23 2.13 10.73
CA THR A 137 2.68 2.17 11.00
C THR A 137 3.05 3.09 12.16
N SER A 138 2.27 4.16 12.40
CA SER A 138 2.49 5.08 13.53
C SER A 138 2.19 4.46 14.90
N PHE A 139 1.40 3.37 14.95
CA PHE A 139 1.20 2.61 16.20
C PHE A 139 2.34 1.64 16.50
N TYR A 140 3.22 1.38 15.52
CA TYR A 140 4.37 0.50 15.64
C TYR A 140 5.68 1.31 15.74
N ASN A 141 6.75 0.66 16.20
CA ASN A 141 8.06 1.27 16.44
C ASN A 141 8.60 2.01 15.19
N GLN A 142 9.41 3.06 15.38
CA GLN A 142 9.96 3.92 14.30
C GLN A 142 10.63 3.13 13.16
N VAL A 143 11.21 1.97 13.47
CA VAL A 143 11.85 1.06 12.50
C VAL A 143 10.86 0.60 11.41
N VAL A 144 9.59 0.40 11.77
CA VAL A 144 8.56 -0.16 10.89
C VAL A 144 8.14 0.84 9.81
N VAL A 145 8.16 2.14 10.12
CA VAL A 145 7.89 3.22 9.14
C VAL A 145 8.98 3.24 8.06
N GLY A 146 10.25 3.09 8.45
CA GLY A 146 11.37 3.01 7.51
C GLY A 146 11.28 1.81 6.58
N VAL A 147 10.93 0.65 7.12
CA VAL A 147 10.74 -0.59 6.35
C VAL A 147 9.52 -0.50 5.42
N PHE A 148 8.40 0.07 5.90
CA PHE A 148 7.23 0.32 5.07
C PHE A 148 7.59 1.22 3.88
N SER A 149 8.29 2.34 4.14
CA SER A 149 8.76 3.23 3.07
C SER A 149 9.77 2.57 2.13
N ALA A 150 10.57 1.61 2.60
CA ALA A 150 11.44 0.83 1.72
C ALA A 150 10.60 -0.06 0.79
N GLY A 151 9.56 -0.72 1.32
CA GLY A 151 8.62 -1.52 0.54
C GLY A 151 7.88 -0.73 -0.53
N THR A 152 7.42 0.49 -0.23
CA THR A 152 6.74 1.35 -1.20
C THR A 152 7.65 1.74 -2.37
N GLY A 153 8.91 2.09 -2.09
CA GLY A 153 9.91 2.41 -3.13
C GLY A 153 10.21 1.22 -4.06
N VAL A 154 10.34 0.02 -3.50
CA VAL A 154 10.55 -1.20 -4.30
C VAL A 154 9.30 -1.50 -5.14
N GLY A 155 8.10 -1.37 -4.58
CA GLY A 155 6.84 -1.56 -5.31
C GLY A 155 6.67 -0.60 -6.49
N PHE A 156 7.02 0.68 -6.28
CA PHE A 156 6.99 1.72 -7.32
C PHE A 156 7.85 1.39 -8.53
N ILE A 157 9.08 0.91 -8.31
CA ILE A 157 10.01 0.58 -9.39
C ILE A 157 9.62 -0.74 -10.06
N THR A 158 9.22 -1.73 -9.27
CA THR A 158 8.97 -3.10 -9.73
C THR A 158 7.71 -3.19 -10.59
N ALA A 159 6.65 -2.46 -10.27
CA ALA A 159 5.38 -2.52 -11.00
C ALA A 159 5.47 -2.17 -12.50
N PRO A 160 5.96 -0.98 -12.92
CA PRO A 160 6.10 -0.65 -14.33
C PRO A 160 7.15 -1.51 -15.03
N PHE A 161 8.21 -1.92 -14.31
CA PHE A 161 9.22 -2.84 -14.85
C PHE A 161 8.60 -4.21 -15.17
N TYR A 162 7.79 -4.75 -14.26
CA TYR A 162 7.08 -6.01 -14.44
C TYR A 162 6.05 -5.93 -15.59
N TYR A 163 5.28 -4.85 -15.66
CA TYR A 163 4.30 -4.61 -16.73
C TYR A 163 4.99 -4.56 -18.11
N LYS A 164 6.06 -3.76 -18.23
CA LYS A 164 6.81 -3.58 -19.50
C LYS A 164 7.59 -4.83 -19.90
N GLY A 165 8.16 -5.55 -18.93
CA GLY A 165 8.85 -6.81 -19.17
C GLY A 165 7.91 -7.88 -19.76
N THR A 166 6.68 -7.94 -19.24
CA THR A 166 5.65 -8.85 -19.77
C THR A 166 5.23 -8.48 -21.20
N LEU A 167 5.14 -7.20 -21.51
CA LEU A 167 4.79 -6.71 -22.85
C LEU A 167 5.90 -6.89 -23.89
N THR A 168 7.17 -6.92 -23.48
CA THR A 168 8.32 -7.06 -24.39
C THR A 168 8.62 -8.52 -24.74
N ALA A 169 8.13 -9.47 -23.94
CA ALA A 169 8.32 -10.90 -24.14
C ALA A 169 7.31 -11.55 -25.11
N LYS A 170 6.42 -10.76 -25.72
CA LYS A 170 5.38 -11.21 -26.65
C LYS A 170 5.58 -10.58 -28.02
#